data_AF-A0A969WUR3-F1
#
_entry.id   AF-A0A969WUR3-F1
#
_cell.length_a   1.000
_cell.length_b   1.000
_cell.length_c   1.000
_cell.angle_alpha   90.00
_cell.angle_beta   90.00
_cell.angle_gamma   90.00
#
_symmetry.space_group_name_H-M   'P 1'
#
loop_
_entity.id
_entity.type
_entity.pdbx_description
1 polymer ?
#
loop_
_entity_poly.entity_id
_entity_poly.type
_entity_poly.pdbx_seq_one_letter_code
_entity_poly.pdbx_strand_id
1 'polypeptide(L)'
;MVNDNLTKISTILLALSLILLFISFTLIRNTIRLSIYSKRFIINTMRLVGATNGFIRKPFIIRNIVDGIFAGLIANVLIMGLLYYLAQQYADLRSILQTNDLIYVFASVIVLGITITYLSTIFAVNHYLRMKTNHLYYI
;
A
#
# COMPACT_ATOMS: atom_id res chain seq x y z
N MET A 1 -21.55 9.27 27.01
CA MET A 1 -22.20 8.02 26.54
C MET A 1 -22.00 7.76 25.05
N VAL A 2 -22.27 8.70 24.12
CA VAL A 2 -21.97 8.48 22.69
C VAL A 2 -20.46 8.59 22.41
N ASN A 3 -19.77 9.52 23.08
CA ASN A 3 -18.33 9.74 22.90
C ASN A 3 -17.48 8.50 23.25
N ASP A 4 -17.84 7.77 24.32
CA ASP A 4 -17.11 6.57 24.76
C ASP A 4 -17.24 5.41 23.77
N ASN A 5 -18.40 5.30 23.11
CA ASN A 5 -18.63 4.31 22.06
C ASN A 5 -17.83 4.64 20.79
N LEU A 6 -17.73 5.94 20.42
CA LEU A 6 -16.90 6.38 19.30
C LEU A 6 -15.41 6.10 19.53
N THR A 7 -14.92 6.32 20.75
CA THR A 7 -13.53 6.01 21.10
C THR A 7 -13.30 4.50 21.03
N LYS A 8 -14.18 3.66 21.60
CA LYS A 8 -14.06 2.19 21.53
C LYS A 8 -14.04 1.65 20.10
N ILE A 9 -14.93 2.15 19.23
CA ILE A 9 -14.98 1.74 17.82
C ILE A 9 -13.68 2.14 17.12
N SER A 10 -13.19 3.36 17.35
CA SER A 10 -11.93 3.84 16.78
C SER A 10 -10.74 2.98 17.21
N THR A 11 -10.67 2.57 18.48
CA THR A 11 -9.60 1.70 18.98
C THR A 11 -9.63 0.31 18.34
N ILE A 12 -10.83 -0.25 18.13
CA ILE A 12 -11.00 -1.54 17.45
C ILE A 12 -10.58 -1.45 15.98
N LEU A 13 -10.97 -0.40 15.26
CA LEU A 13 -10.54 -0.18 13.87
C LEU A 13 -9.02 -0.02 13.74
N LEU A 14 -8.39 0.67 14.69
CA LEU A 14 -6.94 0.82 14.73
C LEU A 14 -6.24 -0.53 14.94
N ALA A 15 -6.73 -1.34 15.89
CA ALA A 15 -6.21 -2.68 16.13
C ALA A 15 -6.34 -3.58 14.89
N LEU A 16 -7.50 -3.55 14.22
CA LEU A 16 -7.75 -4.33 13.01
C LEU A 16 -6.86 -3.86 11.85
N SER A 17 -6.68 -2.55 11.70
CA SER A 17 -5.80 -1.96 10.68
C SER A 17 -4.35 -2.44 10.86
N LEU A 18 -3.85 -2.50 12.10
CA LEU A 18 -2.52 -3.04 12.43
C LEU A 18 -2.38 -4.52 12.03
N ILE A 19 -3.38 -5.34 12.31
CA ILE A 19 -3.39 -6.76 11.94
C ILE A 19 -3.36 -6.93 10.42
N LEU A 20 -4.19 -6.18 9.69
CA LEU A 20 -4.20 -6.21 8.22
C LEU A 20 -2.85 -5.80 7.63
N LEU A 21 -2.22 -4.78 8.22
CA LEU A 21 -0.89 -4.32 7.83
C LEU A 21 0.14 -5.44 8.00
N PHE A 22 0.10 -6.17 9.12
CA PHE A 22 0.97 -7.31 9.37
C PHE A 22 0.78 -8.46 8.36
N ILE A 23 -0.47 -8.79 8.03
CA ILE A 23 -0.81 -9.80 7.03
C ILE A 23 -0.26 -9.38 5.66
N SER A 24 -0.48 -8.12 5.26
CA SER A 24 0.02 -7.55 4.01
C SER A 24 1.54 -7.68 3.91
N PHE A 25 2.27 -7.34 4.99
CA PHE A 25 3.73 -7.52 5.03
C PHE A 25 4.16 -8.98 4.83
N THR A 26 3.46 -9.92 5.45
CA THR A 26 3.75 -11.36 5.30
C THR A 26 3.52 -11.82 3.86
N LEU A 27 2.44 -11.35 3.24
CA LEU A 27 2.11 -11.67 1.85
C LEU A 27 3.19 -11.15 0.90
N ILE A 28 3.63 -9.89 1.07
CA ILE A 28 4.68 -9.30 0.22
C ILE A 28 5.98 -10.10 0.32
N ARG A 29 6.37 -10.53 1.54
CA ARG A 29 7.56 -11.39 1.72
C ARG A 29 7.44 -12.68 0.92
N ASN A 30 6.29 -13.34 1.00
CA ASN A 30 6.04 -14.58 0.27
C ASN A 30 6.04 -14.36 -1.25
N THR A 31 5.41 -13.28 -1.73
CA THR A 31 5.33 -12.93 -3.15
C THR A 31 6.70 -12.62 -3.75
N ILE A 32 7.58 -11.90 -3.04
CA ILE A 32 8.94 -11.63 -3.54
C ILE A 32 9.73 -12.94 -3.68
N ARG A 33 9.64 -13.85 -2.70
CA ARG A 33 10.27 -15.18 -2.79
C ARG A 33 9.77 -15.97 -3.99
N LEU A 34 8.46 -15.99 -4.20
CA LEU A 34 7.83 -16.69 -5.33
C LEU A 34 8.27 -16.08 -6.67
N SER A 35 8.35 -14.76 -6.76
CA SER A 35 8.73 -14.04 -7.97
C SER A 35 10.19 -14.25 -8.35
N ILE A 36 11.10 -14.30 -7.36
CA ILE A 36 12.52 -14.65 -7.56
C ILE A 36 12.66 -16.10 -8.05
N TYR A 37 11.92 -17.03 -7.45
CA TYR A 37 11.94 -18.43 -7.88
C TYR A 37 11.47 -18.59 -9.33
N SER A 38 10.41 -17.87 -9.73
CA SER A 38 9.87 -17.89 -11.09
C SER A 38 10.82 -17.25 -12.12
N LYS A 39 11.59 -16.21 -11.73
CA LYS A 39 12.53 -15.50 -12.61
C LYS A 39 13.99 -15.94 -12.47
N ARG A 40 14.24 -17.14 -11.92
CA ARG A 40 15.60 -17.66 -11.68
C ARG A 40 16.53 -17.59 -12.90
N PHE A 41 16.00 -17.82 -14.10
CA PHE A 41 16.79 -17.79 -15.35
C PHE A 41 17.21 -16.36 -15.74
N ILE A 42 16.30 -15.39 -15.58
CA ILE A 42 16.56 -13.97 -15.87
C ILE A 42 17.60 -13.39 -14.90
N ILE A 43 17.55 -13.80 -13.63
CA ILE A 43 18.55 -13.36 -12.64
C ILE A 43 19.94 -13.92 -12.99
N ASN A 44 20.01 -15.16 -13.48
CA ASN A 44 21.28 -15.78 -13.85
C ASN A 44 21.92 -15.10 -15.07
N THR A 45 21.12 -14.75 -16.08
CA THR A 45 21.61 -13.98 -17.23
C THR A 45 21.99 -12.54 -16.86
N MET A 46 21.24 -11.88 -15.98
CA MET A 46 21.61 -10.54 -15.46
C MET A 46 22.91 -10.54 -14.64
N ARG A 47 23.19 -11.61 -13.90
CA ARG A 47 24.45 -11.74 -13.16
C ARG A 47 25.67 -11.94 -14.08
N LEU A 48 25.49 -12.59 -15.24
CA LEU A 48 26.55 -12.80 -16.22
C LEU A 48 27.02 -11.51 -16.90
N VAL A 49 26.17 -10.49 -16.99
CA VAL A 49 26.52 -9.15 -17.50
C VAL A 49 26.93 -8.16 -16.39
N GLY A 50 27.18 -8.63 -15.17
CA GLY A 50 27.68 -7.79 -14.06
C GLY A 50 26.63 -6.88 -13.43
N ALA A 51 25.33 -7.17 -13.61
CA ALA A 51 24.27 -6.33 -13.06
C ALA A 51 24.29 -6.32 -11.52
N THR A 52 24.36 -5.12 -10.93
CA THR A 52 24.36 -4.91 -9.47
C THR A 52 23.00 -5.27 -8.85
N ASN A 53 23.01 -5.63 -7.56
CA ASN A 53 21.81 -5.99 -6.78
C ASN A 53 20.68 -4.92 -6.86
N GLY A 54 21.01 -3.66 -7.14
CA GLY A 54 20.05 -2.58 -7.36
C GLY A 54 19.27 -2.68 -8.67
N PHE A 55 19.85 -3.22 -9.74
CA PHE A 55 19.19 -3.38 -11.03
C PHE A 55 18.06 -4.43 -10.99
N ILE A 56 18.21 -5.45 -10.14
CA ILE A 56 17.20 -6.49 -9.89
C ILE A 56 16.01 -5.96 -9.08
N ARG A 57 16.27 -5.00 -8.16
CA ARG A 57 15.24 -4.40 -7.30
C ARG A 57 14.35 -3.38 -8.02
N LYS A 58 14.93 -2.66 -8.98
CA LYS A 58 14.30 -1.55 -9.70
C LYS A 58 12.91 -1.89 -10.30
N PRO A 59 12.71 -3.00 -11.04
CA PRO A 59 11.40 -3.32 -11.61
C PRO A 59 10.32 -3.60 -10.56
N PHE A 60 10.68 -4.15 -9.40
CA PHE A 60 9.72 -4.41 -8.33
C PHE A 60 9.22 -3.13 -7.68
N ILE A 61 10.11 -2.16 -7.41
CA ILE A 61 9.71 -0.88 -6.82
C ILE A 61 8.79 -0.12 -7.79
N ILE A 62 9.14 -0.09 -9.08
CA ILE A 62 8.35 0.61 -10.10
C ILE A 62 6.94 0.02 -10.21
N ARG A 63 6.81 -1.32 -10.21
CA ARG A 63 5.50 -2.00 -10.26
C ARG A 63 4.60 -1.57 -9.09
N ASN A 64 5.12 -1.58 -7.88
CA ASN A 64 4.36 -1.23 -6.68
C ASN A 64 3.98 0.26 -6.62
N ILE A 65 4.81 1.17 -7.15
CA ILE A 65 4.46 2.59 -7.25
C ILE A 65 3.25 2.78 -8.17
N VAL A 66 3.24 2.08 -9.32
CA VAL A 66 2.12 2.11 -10.25
C VAL A 66 0.86 1.56 -9.58
N ASP A 67 0.96 0.42 -8.90
CA ASP A 67 -0.16 -0.17 -8.15
C ASP A 67 -0.70 0.79 -7.07
N GLY A 68 0.16 1.55 -6.39
CA GLY A 68 -0.23 2.56 -5.40
C GLY A 68 -0.98 3.76 -5.99
N ILE A 69 -0.60 4.20 -7.19
CA ILE A 69 -1.32 5.27 -7.92
C ILE A 69 -2.73 4.79 -8.28
N PHE A 70 -2.86 3.57 -8.81
CA PHE A 70 -4.16 2.99 -9.12
C PHE A 70 -5.04 2.80 -7.87
N ALA A 71 -4.46 2.34 -6.76
CA ALA A 71 -5.17 2.18 -5.50
C ALA A 71 -5.71 3.52 -4.98
N GLY A 72 -4.90 4.59 -5.02
CA GLY A 72 -5.34 5.93 -4.62
C GLY A 72 -6.46 6.47 -5.51
N LEU A 73 -6.40 6.23 -6.82
CA LEU A 73 -7.45 6.65 -7.75
C LEU A 73 -8.77 5.91 -7.48
N ILE A 74 -8.72 4.59 -7.27
CA ILE A 74 -9.89 3.78 -6.92
C ILE A 74 -10.50 4.23 -5.59
N ALA A 75 -9.67 4.55 -4.58
CA ALA A 75 -10.15 5.03 -3.29
C ALA A 75 -10.93 6.35 -3.41
N ASN A 76 -10.44 7.31 -4.20
CA ASN A 76 -11.16 8.57 -4.42
C ASN A 76 -12.50 8.36 -5.14
N VAL A 77 -12.55 7.48 -6.14
CA VAL A 77 -13.80 7.13 -6.83
C VAL A 77 -14.81 6.53 -5.85
N LEU A 78 -14.37 5.62 -4.98
CA LEU A 78 -15.22 5.02 -3.95
C LEU A 78 -15.73 6.06 -2.94
N ILE A 79 -14.87 6.94 -2.45
CA ILE A 79 -15.24 8.02 -1.53
C ILE A 79 -16.26 8.94 -2.20
N MET A 80 -16.02 9.34 -3.45
CA MET A 80 -16.94 10.18 -4.22
C MET A 80 -18.30 9.52 -4.39
N GLY A 81 -18.33 8.23 -4.71
CA GLY A 81 -19.58 7.45 -4.84
C GLY A 81 -20.33 7.33 -3.51
N LEU A 82 -19.62 7.10 -2.41
CA LEU A 82 -20.20 7.04 -1.07
C LEU A 82 -20.79 8.39 -0.65
N LEU A 83 -20.05 9.48 -0.88
CA LEU A 83 -20.53 10.84 -0.60
C LEU A 83 -21.77 11.18 -1.41
N TYR A 84 -21.83 10.79 -2.69
CA TYR A 84 -23.01 11.00 -3.52
C TYR A 84 -24.24 10.25 -2.99
N TYR A 85 -24.06 8.98 -2.57
CA TYR A 85 -25.13 8.18 -1.99
C TYR A 85 -25.64 8.77 -0.67
N LEU A 86 -24.73 9.15 0.23
CA LEU A 86 -25.07 9.76 1.52
C LEU A 86 -25.74 11.13 1.36
N ALA A 87 -25.29 11.95 0.39
CA ALA A 87 -25.86 13.27 0.12
C ALA A 87 -27.30 13.23 -0.43
N GLN A 88 -27.73 12.10 -0.99
CA GLN A 88 -29.13 11.88 -1.39
C GLN A 88 -30.02 11.51 -0.18
N GLN A 89 -29.44 10.93 0.87
CA GLN A 89 -30.18 10.39 2.01
C GLN A 89 -30.20 11.36 3.21
N TYR A 90 -29.21 12.23 3.33
CA TYR A 90 -29.09 13.22 4.41
C TYR A 90 -28.80 14.61 3.85
N ALA A 91 -29.81 15.49 3.86
CA ALA A 91 -29.68 16.87 3.38
C ALA A 91 -28.67 17.71 4.19
N ASP A 92 -28.48 17.39 5.47
CA ASP A 92 -27.55 18.10 6.36
C ASP A 92 -26.08 17.94 5.94
N LEU A 93 -25.72 16.84 5.28
CA LEU A 93 -24.37 16.62 4.77
C LEU A 93 -24.00 17.62 3.67
N ARG A 94 -24.98 18.17 2.93
CA ARG A 94 -24.72 19.20 1.91
C ARG A 94 -24.13 20.49 2.51
N SER A 95 -24.42 20.78 3.78
CA SER A 95 -23.87 21.96 4.46
C SER A 95 -22.40 21.79 4.86
N ILE A 96 -21.99 20.54 5.13
CA ILE A 96 -20.61 20.15 5.49
C ILE A 96 -19.78 19.82 4.24
N LEU A 97 -20.44 19.47 3.13
CA LEU A 97 -19.85 19.22 1.81
C LEU A 97 -19.56 20.53 1.08
N GLN A 98 -18.80 21.43 1.69
CA GLN A 98 -18.27 22.59 0.98
C GLN A 98 -17.18 22.11 0.01
N THR A 99 -17.17 22.59 -1.24
CA THR A 99 -16.26 22.12 -2.31
C THR A 99 -14.78 22.15 -1.89
N ASN A 100 -14.42 23.08 -1.00
CA ASN A 100 -13.07 23.22 -0.48
C ASN A 100 -12.64 22.04 0.41
N ASP A 101 -13.51 21.59 1.32
CA ASP A 101 -13.22 20.47 2.24
C ASP A 101 -13.07 19.15 1.47
N LEU A 102 -13.86 19.00 0.41
CA LEU A 102 -13.83 17.85 -0.47
C LEU A 102 -12.48 17.74 -1.21
N ILE A 103 -11.91 18.88 -1.64
CA ILE A 103 -10.57 18.94 -2.24
C ILE A 103 -9.49 18.56 -1.23
N TYR A 104 -9.57 19.05 0.01
CA TYR A 104 -8.61 18.70 1.06
C TYR A 104 -8.67 17.20 1.41
N VAL A 105 -9.87 16.63 1.49
CA VAL A 105 -10.05 15.19 1.74
C VAL A 105 -9.45 14.39 0.59
N PHE A 106 -9.79 14.67 -0.66
CA PHE A 106 -9.22 13.94 -1.80
C PHE A 106 -7.71 14.10 -1.90
N ALA A 107 -7.18 15.31 -1.72
CA ALA A 107 -5.74 15.54 -1.71
C ALA A 107 -5.06 14.74 -0.59
N SER A 108 -5.61 14.77 0.63
CA SER A 108 -5.06 14.02 1.77
C SER A 108 -5.13 12.50 1.55
N VAL A 109 -6.20 11.97 0.94
CA VAL A 109 -6.35 10.54 0.64
C VAL A 109 -5.33 10.10 -0.41
N ILE A 110 -5.12 10.90 -1.46
CA ILE A 110 -4.08 10.62 -2.46
C ILE A 110 -2.70 10.64 -1.81
N VAL A 111 -2.39 11.70 -1.06
CA VAL A 111 -1.09 11.84 -0.39
C VAL A 111 -0.87 10.69 0.57
N LEU A 112 -1.79 10.43 1.50
CA LEU A 112 -1.68 9.33 2.46
C LEU A 112 -1.66 7.97 1.79
N GLY A 113 -2.47 7.74 0.76
CA GLY A 113 -2.50 6.47 0.01
C GLY A 113 -1.16 6.19 -0.69
N ILE A 114 -0.60 7.21 -1.36
CA ILE A 114 0.73 7.12 -1.98
C ILE A 114 1.78 6.92 -0.89
N THR A 115 1.75 7.69 0.20
CA THR A 115 2.77 7.64 1.26
C THR A 115 2.74 6.30 1.98
N ILE A 116 1.56 5.77 2.31
CA ILE A 116 1.37 4.47 2.96
C ILE A 116 1.81 3.34 2.01
N THR A 117 1.42 3.39 0.73
CA THR A 117 1.82 2.35 -0.23
C THR A 117 3.33 2.40 -0.50
N TYR A 118 3.89 3.60 -0.60
CA TYR A 118 5.33 3.84 -0.76
C TYR A 118 6.13 3.37 0.46
N LEU A 119 5.71 3.75 1.67
CA LEU A 119 6.31 3.31 2.93
C LEU A 119 6.21 1.80 3.09
N SER A 120 5.03 1.21 2.87
CA SER A 120 4.81 -0.24 2.96
C SER A 120 5.69 -0.99 1.96
N THR A 121 5.73 -0.52 0.71
CA THR A 121 6.59 -1.10 -0.34
C THR A 121 8.07 -0.96 0.02
N ILE A 122 8.52 0.22 0.45
CA ILE A 122 9.91 0.42 0.85
C ILE A 122 10.24 -0.46 2.04
N PHE A 123 9.40 -0.52 3.07
CA PHE A 123 9.68 -1.32 4.25
C PHE A 123 9.74 -2.82 3.91
N ALA A 124 8.79 -3.31 3.10
CA ALA A 124 8.74 -4.69 2.67
C ALA A 124 9.92 -5.08 1.77
N VAL A 125 10.26 -4.24 0.78
CA VAL A 125 11.37 -4.50 -0.14
C VAL A 125 12.72 -4.25 0.53
N ASN A 126 12.84 -3.27 1.44
CA ASN A 126 14.09 -2.94 2.14
C ASN A 126 14.44 -3.99 3.20
N HIS A 127 13.43 -4.58 3.84
CA HIS A 127 13.63 -5.76 4.66
C HIS A 127 14.13 -6.95 3.82
N TYR A 128 13.55 -7.17 2.65
CA TYR A 128 13.93 -8.30 1.78
C TYR A 128 15.32 -8.14 1.15
N LEU A 129 15.71 -6.93 0.72
CA LEU A 129 17.05 -6.70 0.17
C LEU A 129 18.16 -6.64 1.22
N ARG A 130 17.84 -6.29 2.48
CA ARG A 130 18.80 -6.36 3.60
C ARG A 130 19.01 -7.79 4.09
N MET A 131 18.09 -8.72 3.82
CA MET A 131 18.33 -10.15 3.99
C MET A 131 19.15 -10.67 2.81
N LYS A 132 20.47 -10.54 2.98
CA LYS A 132 21.56 -11.01 2.12
C LYS A 132 21.23 -12.25 1.28
N THR A 133 21.49 -12.08 -0.01
CA THR A 133 22.15 -12.93 -1.02
C THR A 133 23.21 -13.97 -0.54
N ASN A 134 23.26 -14.40 0.73
CA ASN A 134 24.42 -15.16 1.22
C ASN A 134 24.14 -16.52 1.87
N HIS A 135 23.05 -17.20 1.51
CA HIS A 135 22.90 -18.63 1.85
C HIS A 135 22.12 -19.45 0.81
N LEU A 136 22.17 -19.07 -0.46
CA LEU A 136 21.58 -19.87 -1.56
C LEU A 136 22.59 -20.84 -2.21
N TYR A 137 23.63 -21.22 -1.47
CA TYR A 137 24.63 -22.20 -1.93
C TYR A 137 24.95 -23.28 -0.89
N TYR A 138 24.06 -23.52 0.06
CA TYR A 138 24.04 -24.76 0.84
C TYR A 138 22.61 -25.04 1.32
N ILE A 139 21.84 -25.72 0.46
CA ILE A 139 20.94 -26.85 0.74
C ILE A 139 20.48 -27.37 -0.63
#